data_AF-A0A8H8RBF3-F1
#
_entry.id   AF-A0A8H8RBF3-F1
#
_cell.length_a   1.000
_cell.length_b   1.000
_cell.length_c   1.000
_cell.angle_alpha   90.00
_cell.angle_beta   90.00
_cell.angle_gamma   90.00
#
_symmetry.space_group_name_H-M   'P 1'
#
loop_
_entity.id
_entity.type
_entity.pdbx_description
1 polymer ?
#
loop_
_entity_poly.entity_id
_entity_poly.type
_entity_poly.pdbx_seq_one_letter_code
_entity_poly.pdbx_strand_id
1 'polypeptide(L)'
;NQPTLSTLPTELHLLVSSHLTYPDALSLKHSSRHFYSLVYTGVNLKIEWLIERRRLHLDCPHDKKCELGSDMRFCRGSVRLLMKRRREHGECDTRQGGRGCLVYGTEICTFRRKRVGLLETTRRFIRRLGSSNVLVWWMCLAVIGALLAWFCLEVQKLHVQPLLL
;
A
#
# COMPACT_ATOMS: atom_id res chain seq x y z
N ASN A 1 18.52 31.09 0.07
CA ASN A 1 18.93 29.68 -0.16
C ASN A 1 18.87 28.92 1.15
N GLN A 2 17.91 28.00 1.29
CA GLN A 2 17.92 27.08 2.44
C GLN A 2 18.98 26.00 2.19
N PRO A 3 19.84 25.66 3.17
CA PRO A 3 20.76 24.56 3.04
C PRO A 3 19.98 23.26 2.83
N THR A 4 20.37 22.49 1.82
CA THR A 4 19.77 21.17 1.54
C THR A 4 20.63 20.09 2.19
N LEU A 5 20.08 18.89 2.39
CA LEU A 5 20.84 17.76 2.94
C LEU A 5 22.14 17.56 2.16
N SER A 6 22.08 17.55 0.82
CA SER A 6 23.23 17.38 -0.08
C SER A 6 24.32 18.44 0.00
N THR A 7 24.02 19.63 0.55
CA THR A 7 25.03 20.70 0.71
C THR A 7 25.80 20.59 2.02
N LEU A 8 25.45 19.64 2.88
CA LEU A 8 26.16 19.41 4.13
C LEU A 8 27.48 18.66 3.90
N PRO A 9 28.45 18.80 4.81
CA PRO A 9 29.64 17.96 4.84
C PRO A 9 29.31 16.47 5.03
N THR A 10 30.21 15.61 4.57
CA THR A 10 30.09 14.15 4.64
C THR A 10 29.96 13.62 6.06
N GLU A 11 30.59 14.29 7.03
CA GLU A 11 30.51 13.97 8.46
C GLU A 11 29.07 14.12 8.97
N LEU A 12 28.38 15.19 8.55
CA LEU A 12 26.97 15.38 8.90
C LEU A 12 26.08 14.37 8.17
N HIS A 13 26.41 13.99 6.93
CA HIS A 13 25.70 12.91 6.25
C HIS A 13 25.81 11.58 7.01
N LEU A 14 27.01 11.24 7.49
CA LEU A 14 27.25 10.04 8.29
C LEU A 14 26.45 10.08 9.59
N LEU A 15 26.53 11.20 10.32
CA LEU A 15 25.80 11.40 11.57
C LEU A 15 24.28 11.30 11.37
N VAL A 16 23.72 11.95 10.35
CA VAL A 16 22.29 11.83 10.03
C VAL A 16 21.95 10.38 9.72
N SER A 17 22.75 9.70 8.89
CA SER A 17 22.50 8.32 8.48
C SER A 17 22.53 7.32 9.63
N SER A 18 23.35 7.56 10.68
CA SER A 18 23.42 6.68 11.85
C SER A 18 22.17 6.72 12.73
N HIS A 19 21.33 7.74 12.59
CA HIS A 19 20.07 7.87 13.33
C HIS A 19 18.84 7.36 12.55
N LEU A 20 19.03 6.92 11.30
CA LEU A 20 17.90 6.47 10.47
C LEU A 20 17.55 5.01 10.73
N THR A 21 16.25 4.74 10.82
CA THR A 21 15.75 3.35 10.81
C THR A 21 15.96 2.71 9.44
N TYR A 22 15.97 1.38 9.36
CA TYR A 22 16.18 0.66 8.09
C TYR A 22 15.38 1.18 6.88
N PRO A 23 14.04 1.37 6.95
CA PRO A 23 13.26 1.93 5.84
C PRO A 23 13.76 3.30 5.36
N ASP A 24 14.14 4.16 6.30
CA ASP A 24 14.49 5.56 6.04
C ASP A 24 15.93 5.64 5.52
N ALA A 25 16.84 4.85 6.11
CA ALA A 25 18.21 4.67 5.62
C ALA A 25 18.24 4.10 4.19
N LEU A 26 17.42 3.07 3.90
CA LEU A 26 17.32 2.52 2.56
C LEU A 26 16.80 3.55 1.56
N SER A 27 15.83 4.37 1.96
CA SER A 27 15.30 5.45 1.12
C SER A 27 16.38 6.52 0.83
N LEU A 28 17.14 6.91 1.85
CA LEU A 28 18.25 7.86 1.69
C LEU A 28 19.34 7.29 0.77
N LYS A 29 19.72 6.01 0.97
CA LYS A 29 20.71 5.30 0.16
C LYS A 29 20.37 5.33 -1.33
N HIS A 30 19.10 5.21 -1.70
CA HIS A 30 18.64 5.23 -3.09
C HIS A 30 18.32 6.62 -3.64
N SER A 31 18.50 7.70 -2.86
CA SER A 31 18.22 9.07 -3.31
C SER A 31 19.33 9.66 -4.21
N SER A 32 20.59 9.28 -3.99
CA SER A 32 21.74 9.76 -4.77
C SER A 32 22.89 8.74 -4.78
N ARG A 33 23.80 8.86 -5.74
CA ARG A 33 25.00 8.01 -5.82
C ARG A 33 25.92 8.20 -4.61
N HIS A 34 26.03 9.43 -4.08
CA HIS A 34 26.82 9.74 -2.88
C HIS A 34 26.29 8.99 -1.65
N PHE A 35 24.98 9.06 -1.41
CA PHE A 35 24.35 8.34 -0.30
C PHE A 35 24.37 6.82 -0.52
N TYR A 36 24.35 6.35 -1.77
CA TYR A 36 24.41 4.93 -2.06
C TYR A 36 25.69 4.26 -1.54
N SER A 37 26.84 4.94 -1.65
CA SER A 37 28.13 4.46 -1.13
C SER A 37 28.31 4.69 0.37
N LEU A 38 27.60 5.67 0.94
CA LEU A 38 27.85 6.14 2.30
C LEU A 38 26.91 5.51 3.35
N VAL A 39 25.62 5.35 3.01
CA VAL A 39 24.59 4.97 3.98
C VAL A 39 24.62 3.47 4.27
N TYR A 40 24.73 3.14 5.55
CA TYR A 40 24.68 1.76 6.03
C TYR A 40 23.25 1.21 6.02
N THR A 41 23.05 0.06 5.37
CA THR A 41 21.80 -0.72 5.38
C THR A 41 22.07 -2.21 5.65
N GLY A 42 23.05 -2.49 6.50
CA GLY A 42 23.47 -3.85 6.80
C GLY A 42 22.51 -4.63 7.70
N VAL A 43 22.94 -5.83 8.07
CA VAL A 43 22.13 -6.80 8.82
C VAL A 43 21.65 -6.27 10.17
N ASN A 44 22.51 -5.55 10.90
CA ASN A 44 22.18 -5.03 12.23
C ASN A 44 20.96 -4.10 12.18
N LEU A 45 20.93 -3.18 11.21
CA LEU A 45 19.84 -2.23 11.05
C LEU A 45 18.52 -2.91 10.66
N LYS A 46 18.60 -3.98 9.86
CA LYS A 46 17.42 -4.81 9.51
C LYS A 46 16.87 -5.54 10.73
N ILE A 47 17.74 -6.15 11.53
CA ILE A 47 17.36 -6.87 12.75
C ILE A 47 16.73 -5.90 13.75
N GLU A 48 17.37 -4.76 14.00
CA GLU A 48 16.86 -3.73 14.90
C GLU A 48 15.46 -3.26 14.49
N TRP A 49 15.27 -3.00 13.19
CA TRP A 49 13.95 -2.65 12.65
C TRP A 49 12.90 -3.75 12.88
N LEU A 50 13.25 -5.03 12.71
CA LEU A 50 12.34 -6.15 12.98
C LEU A 50 12.00 -6.30 14.47
N ILE A 51 13.00 -6.10 15.36
CA ILE A 51 12.79 -6.11 16.81
C ILE A 51 11.82 -4.99 17.20
N GLU A 52 12.04 -3.78 16.69
CA GLU A 52 11.20 -2.62 17.00
C GLU A 52 9.75 -2.83 16.51
N ARG A 53 9.56 -3.41 15.33
CA ARG A 53 8.22 -3.80 14.87
C ARG A 53 7.52 -4.77 15.82
N ARG A 54 8.26 -5.73 16.37
CA ARG A 54 7.70 -6.70 17.32
C ARG A 54 7.35 -6.04 18.65
N ARG A 55 8.19 -5.12 19.14
CA ARG A 55 7.92 -4.33 20.35
C ARG A 55 6.66 -3.49 20.22
N LEU A 56 6.47 -2.89 19.05
CA LEU A 56 5.28 -2.10 18.73
C LEU A 56 4.04 -2.95 18.35
N HIS A 57 4.13 -4.28 18.49
CA HIS A 57 3.07 -5.23 18.13
C HIS A 57 2.52 -5.01 16.71
N LEU A 58 3.42 -4.72 15.76
CA LEU A 58 3.10 -4.56 14.34
C LEU A 58 3.26 -5.89 13.59
N ASP A 59 2.65 -5.97 12.41
CA ASP A 59 2.78 -7.12 11.52
C ASP A 59 4.26 -7.39 11.20
N CYS A 60 4.71 -8.61 11.46
CA CYS A 60 6.06 -9.07 11.12
C CYS A 60 6.03 -9.85 9.80
N PRO A 61 7.13 -9.91 9.05
CA PRO A 61 7.20 -10.73 7.85
C PRO A 61 6.89 -12.19 8.17
N HIS A 62 5.96 -12.80 7.43
CA HIS A 62 5.48 -14.17 7.63
C HIS A 62 6.20 -15.20 6.74
N ASP A 63 7.14 -14.75 5.92
CA ASP A 63 7.84 -15.63 4.98
C ASP A 63 8.78 -16.58 5.72
N LYS A 64 8.72 -17.88 5.38
CA LYS A 64 9.61 -18.93 5.94
C LYS A 64 11.11 -18.67 5.66
N LYS A 65 11.44 -17.74 4.76
CA LYS A 65 12.80 -17.38 4.37
C LYS A 65 12.97 -15.86 4.39
N CYS A 66 13.22 -15.29 5.57
CA CYS A 66 13.64 -13.90 5.70
C CYS A 66 15.16 -13.82 5.50
N GLU A 67 15.59 -13.43 4.30
CA GLU A 67 17.02 -13.32 3.97
C GLU A 67 17.56 -11.93 4.30
N LEU A 68 18.42 -11.83 5.32
CA LEU A 68 19.00 -10.55 5.78
C LEU A 68 20.19 -10.07 4.95
N GLY A 69 20.77 -10.94 4.10
CA GLY A 69 22.08 -10.72 3.47
C GLY A 69 22.19 -9.53 2.51
N SER A 70 21.11 -9.19 1.79
CA SER A 70 21.11 -7.99 0.91
C SER A 70 19.77 -7.26 0.98
N ASP A 71 19.77 -5.97 0.63
CA ASP A 71 18.53 -5.17 0.59
C ASP A 71 17.54 -5.76 -0.42
N MET A 72 18.04 -6.15 -1.60
CA MET A 72 17.24 -6.77 -2.64
C MET A 72 16.54 -8.05 -2.16
N ARG A 73 17.23 -8.90 -1.39
CA ARG A 73 16.66 -10.15 -0.87
C ARG A 73 15.72 -9.90 0.31
N PHE A 74 16.11 -9.00 1.21
CA PHE A 74 15.32 -8.66 2.39
C PHE A 74 13.98 -8.00 2.02
N CYS A 75 13.98 -7.09 1.04
CA CYS A 75 12.77 -6.40 0.60
C CYS A 75 11.84 -7.25 -0.30
N ARG A 76 12.05 -8.56 -0.42
CA ARG A 76 11.12 -9.46 -1.13
C ARG A 76 9.90 -9.83 -0.28
N GLY A 77 8.88 -10.39 -0.93
CA GLY A 77 7.72 -10.95 -0.24
C GLY A 77 6.96 -9.95 0.64
N SER A 78 6.72 -10.35 1.88
CA SER A 78 5.95 -9.62 2.88
C SER A 78 6.61 -8.29 3.30
N VAL A 79 7.94 -8.21 3.37
CA VAL A 79 8.66 -6.97 3.75
C VAL A 79 8.33 -5.82 2.79
N ARG A 80 8.21 -6.11 1.48
CA ARG A 80 7.78 -5.11 0.48
C ARG A 80 6.43 -4.49 0.83
N LEU A 81 5.49 -5.30 1.32
CA LEU A 81 4.16 -4.86 1.71
C LEU A 81 4.21 -4.05 3.00
N LEU A 82 5.03 -4.44 3.97
CA LEU A 82 5.24 -3.68 5.21
C LEU A 82 5.84 -2.30 4.91
N MET A 83 6.85 -2.24 4.04
CA MET A 83 7.45 -0.98 3.57
C MET A 83 6.41 -0.08 2.89
N LYS A 84 5.57 -0.66 2.01
CA LYS A 84 4.48 0.08 1.36
C LYS A 84 3.48 0.61 2.39
N ARG A 85 3.09 -0.23 3.35
CA ARG A 85 2.12 0.13 4.39
C ARG A 85 2.65 1.25 5.29
N ARG A 86 3.94 1.24 5.64
CA ARG A 86 4.60 2.33 6.37
C ARG A 86 4.53 3.65 5.58
N ARG A 87 4.86 3.66 4.29
CA ARG A 87 4.77 4.87 3.43
C ARG A 87 3.35 5.42 3.29
N GLU A 88 2.36 4.55 3.30
CA GLU A 88 0.94 4.94 3.26
C GLU A 88 0.39 5.29 4.65
N HIS A 89 1.23 5.25 5.69
CA HIS A 89 0.86 5.42 7.09
C HIS A 89 -0.29 4.49 7.51
N GLY A 90 -0.38 3.30 6.90
CA GLY A 90 -1.49 2.37 7.09
C GLY A 90 -1.55 1.75 8.48
N GLU A 91 -0.41 1.72 9.18
CA GLU A 91 -0.24 1.23 10.57
C GLU A 91 -0.41 2.33 11.63
N CYS A 92 -0.57 3.58 11.21
CA CYS A 92 -0.70 4.73 12.09
C CYS A 92 -2.17 5.00 12.46
N ASP A 93 -2.38 5.64 13.61
CA ASP A 93 -3.69 6.06 14.06
C ASP A 93 -3.90 7.57 13.88
N THR A 94 -5.13 7.92 13.51
CA THR A 94 -5.58 9.31 13.30
C THR A 94 -6.32 9.85 14.53
N ARG A 95 -6.52 9.05 15.57
CA ARG A 95 -7.24 9.42 16.79
C ARG A 95 -6.25 9.73 17.90
N GLN A 96 -6.58 10.71 18.73
CA GLN A 96 -5.84 11.01 19.96
C GLN A 96 -5.93 9.81 20.92
N GLY A 97 -4.84 9.54 21.64
CA GLY A 97 -4.70 8.38 22.53
C GLY A 97 -4.51 7.03 21.83
N GLY A 98 -4.43 7.01 20.49
CA GLY A 98 -3.99 5.84 19.73
C GLY A 98 -2.47 5.73 19.63
N ARG A 99 -1.98 4.94 18.67
CA ARG A 99 -0.53 4.79 18.43
C ARG A 99 0.13 6.01 17.78
N GLY A 100 -0.67 6.97 17.31
CA GLY A 100 -0.21 8.13 16.56
C GLY A 100 0.48 7.78 15.25
N CYS A 101 1.41 8.64 14.82
CA CYS A 101 2.19 8.51 13.60
C CYS A 101 3.54 7.85 13.87
N LEU A 102 3.65 6.55 13.56
CA LEU A 102 4.88 5.76 13.72
C LEU A 102 6.03 6.15 12.78
N VAL A 103 5.77 7.04 11.81
CA VAL A 103 6.79 7.53 10.87
C VAL A 103 7.44 8.81 11.40
N TYR A 104 6.65 9.74 11.93
CA TYR A 104 7.13 11.04 12.40
C TYR A 104 7.19 11.16 13.93
N GLY A 105 6.71 10.16 14.68
CA GLY A 105 6.66 10.19 16.14
C GLY A 105 5.63 11.16 16.72
N THR A 106 4.59 11.54 15.95
CA THR A 106 3.54 12.46 16.41
C THR A 106 2.36 11.72 17.03
N GLU A 107 1.61 12.36 17.94
CA GLU A 107 0.45 11.75 18.61
C GLU A 107 -0.72 11.42 17.67
N ILE A 108 -0.82 12.16 16.56
CA ILE A 108 -1.87 12.00 15.54
C ILE A 108 -1.22 11.90 14.17
N CYS A 109 -1.70 10.96 13.35
CA CYS A 109 -1.28 10.86 11.95
C CYS A 109 -2.25 11.61 11.03
N THR A 110 -1.78 12.67 10.37
CA THR A 110 -2.52 13.41 9.33
C THR A 110 -2.30 12.84 7.92
N PHE A 111 -1.21 12.10 7.71
CA PHE A 111 -0.78 11.57 6.41
C PHE A 111 -1.36 10.19 6.07
N ARG A 112 -2.22 9.63 6.93
CA ARG A 112 -2.82 8.32 6.72
C ARG A 112 -3.64 8.29 5.44
N ARG A 113 -3.19 7.48 4.47
CA ARG A 113 -3.95 7.27 3.24
C ARG A 113 -5.15 6.38 3.55
N LYS A 114 -6.35 6.92 3.36
CA LYS A 114 -7.58 6.12 3.48
C LYS A 114 -7.54 4.99 2.45
N ARG A 115 -7.78 3.76 2.91
CA ARG A 115 -7.89 2.60 2.04
C ARG A 115 -9.15 2.82 1.20
N VAL A 116 -8.96 3.05 -0.10
CA VAL A 116 -10.07 3.21 -1.04
C VAL A 116 -10.93 1.95 -0.99
N GLY A 117 -12.22 2.11 -0.78
CA GLY A 117 -13.15 0.99 -0.66
C GLY A 117 -13.26 0.21 -1.97
N LEU A 118 -13.71 -1.05 -1.90
CA LEU A 118 -14.06 -1.84 -3.09
C LEU A 118 -15.06 -1.08 -3.96
N LEU A 119 -16.05 -0.43 -3.33
CA LEU A 119 -17.06 0.40 -3.98
C LEU A 119 -16.47 1.61 -4.73
N GLU A 120 -15.46 2.28 -4.16
CA GLU A 120 -14.81 3.42 -4.81
C GLU A 120 -13.89 3.00 -5.95
N THR A 121 -13.40 1.76 -5.88
CA THR A 121 -12.56 1.15 -6.92
C THR A 121 -13.43 0.70 -8.09
N THR A 122 -14.55 0.02 -7.83
CA THR A 122 -15.53 -0.34 -8.86
C THR A 122 -16.13 0.90 -9.51
N ARG A 123 -16.47 1.95 -8.74
CA ARG A 123 -16.95 3.23 -9.29
C ARG A 123 -15.94 3.88 -10.24
N ARG A 124 -14.65 3.87 -9.90
CA ARG A 124 -13.59 4.39 -10.79
C ARG A 124 -13.39 3.52 -12.03
N PHE A 125 -13.51 2.21 -11.89
CA PHE A 125 -13.43 1.27 -13.01
C PHE A 125 -14.60 1.47 -13.99
N ILE A 126 -15.85 1.53 -13.48
CA ILE A 126 -17.06 1.80 -14.27
C ILE A 126 -16.96 3.17 -14.98
N ARG A 127 -16.48 4.22 -14.29
CA ARG A 127 -16.26 5.53 -14.93
C ARG A 127 -15.22 5.50 -16.05
N ARG A 128 -14.12 4.76 -15.88
CA ARG A 128 -13.12 4.58 -16.95
C ARG A 128 -13.67 3.78 -18.12
N LEU A 129 -14.41 2.71 -17.84
CA LEU A 129 -15.02 1.86 -18.86
C LEU A 129 -16.10 2.62 -19.65
N GLY A 130 -16.93 3.41 -18.96
CA GLY A 130 -17.95 4.27 -19.58
C GLY A 130 -17.41 5.47 -20.34
N SER A 131 -16.21 5.97 -19.99
CA SER A 131 -15.59 7.10 -20.69
C SER A 131 -14.82 6.70 -21.94
N SER A 132 -14.46 5.43 -22.11
CA SER A 132 -13.47 5.06 -23.12
C SER A 132 -14.02 4.73 -24.50
N ASN A 133 -15.29 4.32 -24.68
CA ASN A 133 -15.86 4.05 -26.00
C ASN A 133 -17.39 3.90 -25.94
N VAL A 134 -18.13 4.70 -26.73
CA VAL A 134 -19.60 4.63 -26.87
C VAL A 134 -20.08 3.21 -27.19
N LEU A 135 -19.32 2.46 -27.99
CA LEU A 135 -19.59 1.07 -28.34
C LEU A 135 -19.71 0.14 -27.12
N VAL A 136 -18.85 0.31 -26.11
CA VAL A 136 -18.87 -0.53 -24.91
C VAL A 136 -20.15 -0.31 -24.10
N TRP A 137 -20.64 0.94 -24.07
CA TRP A 137 -21.88 1.28 -23.38
C TRP A 137 -23.11 0.64 -24.06
N TRP A 138 -23.19 0.67 -25.39
CA TRP A 138 -24.26 0.00 -26.15
C TRP A 138 -24.24 -1.53 -25.99
N MET A 139 -23.05 -2.13 -25.97
CA MET A 139 -22.92 -3.57 -25.74
C MET A 139 -23.42 -3.97 -24.35
N CYS A 140 -23.10 -3.20 -23.31
CA CYS A 140 -23.63 -3.45 -21.97
C CYS A 140 -25.16 -3.33 -21.90
N LEU A 141 -25.76 -2.33 -22.56
CA LEU A 141 -27.21 -2.16 -22.60
C LEU A 141 -27.90 -3.33 -23.31
N ALA A 142 -27.33 -3.82 -24.42
CA ALA A 142 -27.88 -4.96 -25.15
C ALA A 142 -27.87 -6.24 -24.30
N VAL A 143 -26.78 -6.52 -23.58
CA VAL A 143 -26.68 -7.67 -22.67
C VAL A 143 -27.68 -7.58 -21.52
N ILE A 144 -27.84 -6.40 -20.92
CA ILE A 144 -28.83 -6.19 -19.84
C ILE A 144 -30.25 -6.44 -20.36
N GLY A 145 -30.59 -5.91 -21.54
CA GLY A 145 -31.88 -6.15 -22.18
C GLY A 145 -32.16 -7.63 -22.44
N ALA A 146 -31.16 -8.37 -22.96
CA ALA A 146 -31.27 -9.80 -23.21
C ALA A 146 -31.48 -10.62 -21.91
N LEU A 147 -30.76 -10.27 -20.84
CA LEU A 147 -30.91 -10.92 -19.53
C LEU A 147 -32.29 -10.64 -18.91
N LEU A 148 -32.81 -9.41 -19.03
CA LEU A 148 -34.15 -9.07 -18.56
C LEU A 148 -35.23 -9.80 -19.35
N ALA A 149 -35.09 -9.89 -20.68
CA ALA A 149 -36.01 -10.65 -21.51
C ALA A 149 -36.00 -12.15 -21.15
N TRP A 150 -34.82 -12.73 -20.97
CA TRP A 150 -34.68 -14.12 -20.50
C TRP A 150 -35.35 -14.33 -19.15
N PHE A 151 -35.14 -13.43 -18.19
CA PHE A 151 -35.75 -13.51 -16.87
C PHE A 151 -37.28 -13.41 -16.93
N CYS A 152 -37.82 -12.49 -17.75
CA CYS A 152 -39.27 -12.37 -17.95
C CYS A 152 -39.89 -13.65 -18.55
N LEU A 153 -39.21 -14.28 -19.51
CA LEU A 153 -39.66 -15.55 -20.09
C LEU A 153 -39.65 -16.68 -19.06
N GLU A 154 -38.65 -16.72 -18.18
CA GLU A 154 -38.57 -17.75 -17.15
C GLU A 154 -39.61 -17.56 -16.03
N VAL A 155 -39.92 -16.31 -15.66
CA VAL A 155 -41.02 -15.97 -14.74
C VAL A 155 -42.39 -16.32 -15.34
N GLN A 156 -42.58 -16.12 -16.65
CA GLN A 156 -43.82 -16.52 -17.33
C GLN A 156 -44.01 -18.04 -17.34
N LYS A 157 -42.94 -18.83 -17.53
CA LYS A 157 -43.03 -20.29 -17.44
C LYS A 157 -43.48 -20.76 -16.05
N LEU A 158 -43.02 -20.13 -14.98
CA LEU A 158 -43.40 -20.46 -13.60
C LEU A 158 -44.87 -20.15 -13.28
N HIS A 159 -45.46 -19.12 -13.90
CA HIS A 159 -46.86 -18.73 -13.66
C HIS A 159 -47.88 -19.57 -14.45
N VAL A 160 -47.48 -20.30 -15.49
CA VAL A 160 -48.38 -21.10 -16.35
C VAL A 160 -48.60 -22.53 -15.82
N GLN A 161 -47.81 -22.97 -14.82
CA GLN A 161 -47.91 -24.33 -14.28
C GLN A 161 -49.08 -24.68 -13.32
N PRO A 162 -49.88 -23.76 -12.73
CA PRO A 162 -50.98 -24.16 -11.84
C PRO A 162 -52.31 -24.47 -12.55
N LEU A 163 -52.36 -24.52 -13.89
CA LEU A 163 -53.62 -24.70 -14.66
C LEU A 163 -53.71 -26.02 -15.46
N LEU A 164 -52.87 -27.00 -15.14
CA LEU A 164 -52.93 -28.38 -15.68
C LEU A 164 -52.84 -29.40 -14.53
N LEU A 165 -53.73 -29.28 -13.55
CA LEU A 165 -54.06 -30.32 -12.58
C LEU A 165 -55.57 -30.34 -12.35
#